data_AF-A0A967I097-F1
#
_entry.id   AF-A0A967I097-F1
#
_cell.length_a   1.000
_cell.length_b   1.000
_cell.length_c   1.000
_cell.angle_alpha   90.00
_cell.angle_beta   90.00
_cell.angle_gamma   90.00
#
_symmetry.space_group_name_H-M   'P 1'
#
loop_
_entity.id
_entity.type
_entity.pdbx_description
1 polymer ?
#
loop_
_entity_poly.entity_id
_entity_poly.type
_entity_poly.pdbx_seq_one_letter_code
_entity_poly.pdbx_strand_id
1 'polypeptide(L)'
;QGPSPTPCNECESCVEITASASLDVLEIDGASNRGINEIRELRENIRYRPAKSPYKIYIIDEVHMLTGEAFNALLKTLEEPPAHVIFIFATTESHRIPIT
;
A
#
# COMPACT_ATOMS: atom_id res chain seq x y z
N GLN A 1 19.69 -10.35 -9.05
CA GLN A 1 20.35 -10.30 -7.73
C GLN A 1 19.35 -10.77 -6.68
N GLY A 2 19.79 -11.44 -5.62
CA GLY A 2 18.90 -12.03 -4.61
C GLY A 2 18.37 -11.01 -3.60
N PRO A 3 17.45 -11.41 -2.71
CA PRO A 3 16.97 -10.54 -1.64
C PRO A 3 18.14 -10.17 -0.72
N SER A 4 18.35 -8.87 -0.54
CA SER A 4 19.36 -8.26 0.33
C SER A 4 18.65 -7.27 1.26
N PRO A 5 19.09 -7.13 2.53
CA PRO A 5 18.57 -6.09 3.42
C PRO A 5 18.86 -4.68 2.91
N THR A 6 19.84 -4.53 2.03
CA THR A 6 20.19 -3.26 1.39
C THR A 6 19.76 -3.30 -0.09
N PRO A 7 18.93 -2.36 -0.55
CA PRO A 7 18.55 -2.28 -1.97
C PRO A 7 19.78 -1.97 -2.82
N CYS A 8 19.90 -2.62 -3.97
CA CYS A 8 21.06 -2.42 -4.84
C CYS A 8 20.97 -1.16 -5.70
N ASN A 9 19.78 -0.58 -5.86
CA ASN A 9 19.51 0.63 -6.65
C ASN A 9 19.88 0.55 -8.15
N GLU A 10 20.22 -0.64 -8.65
CA GLU A 10 20.64 -0.86 -10.04
C GLU A 10 19.78 -1.91 -10.77
N CYS A 11 19.07 -2.78 -10.05
CA CYS A 11 18.18 -3.76 -10.68
C CYS A 11 16.87 -3.12 -11.13
N GLU A 12 16.18 -3.76 -12.08
CA GLU A 12 14.92 -3.26 -12.66
C GLU A 12 13.89 -2.89 -11.58
N SER A 13 13.69 -3.75 -10.58
CA SER A 13 12.77 -3.48 -9.46
C SER A 13 13.17 -2.23 -8.68
N CYS A 14 14.45 -2.08 -8.30
CA CYS A 14 14.89 -0.88 -7.59
C CYS A 14 14.73 0.38 -8.45
N VAL A 15 15.09 0.32 -9.74
CA VAL A 15 14.98 1.46 -10.66
C VAL A 15 13.52 1.88 -10.85
N GLU A 16 12.61 0.92 -11.05
CA GLU A 16 11.17 1.19 -11.19
C GLU A 16 10.56 1.77 -9.91
N ILE A 17 10.94 1.24 -8.75
CA ILE A 17 10.47 1.72 -7.44
C ILE A 17 10.98 3.14 -7.20
N THR A 18 12.28 3.41 -7.40
CA THR A 18 12.86 4.75 -7.22
C THR A 18 12.29 5.77 -8.19
N ALA A 19 11.81 5.34 -9.37
CA ALA A 19 11.13 6.18 -10.34
C ALA A 19 9.60 6.32 -10.09
N SER A 20 9.07 5.73 -9.01
CA SER A 20 7.62 5.63 -8.73
C SER A 20 6.81 5.10 -9.92
N ALA A 21 7.40 4.17 -10.68
CA ALA A 21 6.83 3.56 -11.90
C ALA A 21 6.59 2.06 -11.75
N SER A 22 6.85 1.49 -10.57
CA SER A 22 6.61 0.07 -10.29
C SER A 22 5.12 -0.24 -10.27
N LEU A 23 4.71 -1.31 -10.95
CA LEU A 23 3.34 -1.83 -10.87
C LEU A 23 3.06 -2.56 -9.55
N ASP A 24 4.11 -2.92 -8.82
CA ASP A 24 4.02 -3.69 -7.59
C ASP A 24 4.15 -2.83 -6.33
N VAL A 25 4.53 -1.55 -6.47
CA VAL A 25 4.60 -0.60 -5.36
C VAL A 25 3.69 0.56 -5.70
N LEU A 26 2.55 0.65 -5.01
CA LEU A 26 1.57 1.70 -5.22
C LEU A 26 1.59 2.67 -4.06
N GLU A 27 1.79 3.94 -4.37
CA GLU A 27 1.72 5.06 -3.42
C GLU A 27 0.36 5.75 -3.55
N ILE A 28 -0.31 5.93 -2.42
CA ILE A 28 -1.65 6.51 -2.32
C ILE A 28 -1.60 7.61 -1.28
N ASP A 29 -1.86 8.84 -1.72
CA ASP A 29 -2.10 9.95 -0.80
C ASP A 29 -3.54 9.85 -0.26
N GLY A 30 -3.68 9.63 1.05
CA GLY A 30 -4.94 9.54 1.75
C GLY A 30 -5.72 10.86 1.75
N ALA A 31 -5.06 12.00 1.57
CA ALA A 31 -5.74 13.28 1.39
C ALA A 31 -6.45 13.32 0.03
N SER A 32 -5.81 12.89 -1.04
CA SER A 32 -6.42 12.88 -2.38
C SER A 32 -7.38 11.70 -2.60
N ASN A 33 -7.15 10.56 -1.93
CA ASN A 33 -7.89 9.30 -2.13
C ASN A 33 -8.69 8.89 -0.88
N ARG A 34 -9.39 9.86 -0.28
CA ARG A 34 -10.07 9.70 1.02
C ARG A 34 -11.34 8.84 1.00
N GLY A 35 -11.90 8.57 -0.18
CA GLY A 35 -13.23 8.00 -0.36
C GLY A 35 -13.29 6.47 -0.31
N ILE A 36 -14.51 5.95 -0.15
CA ILE A 36 -14.77 4.51 -0.11
C ILE A 36 -14.55 3.83 -1.48
N ASN A 37 -14.74 4.55 -2.58
CA ASN A 37 -14.65 3.97 -3.93
C ASN A 37 -13.21 3.59 -4.24
N GLU A 38 -12.27 4.49 -3.96
CA GLU A 38 -10.83 4.30 -4.15
C GLU A 38 -10.34 3.09 -3.33
N ILE A 39 -10.81 2.96 -2.09
CA ILE A 39 -10.48 1.81 -1.24
C ILE A 39 -11.11 0.51 -1.76
N ARG A 40 -12.33 0.54 -2.31
CA ARG A 40 -12.95 -0.65 -2.90
C ARG A 40 -12.14 -1.15 -4.10
N GLU A 41 -11.73 -0.24 -4.98
CA GLU A 41 -10.86 -0.58 -6.11
C GLU A 41 -9.51 -1.15 -5.65
N LEU A 42 -8.90 -0.55 -4.61
CA LEU A 42 -7.69 -1.09 -4.01
C LEU A 42 -7.91 -2.52 -3.49
N ARG A 43 -9.02 -2.80 -2.81
CA ARG A 43 -9.32 -4.14 -2.28
C ARG A 43 -9.56 -5.18 -3.36
N GLU A 44 -10.13 -4.78 -4.48
CA GLU A 44 -10.24 -5.65 -5.66
C GLU A 44 -8.86 -5.96 -6.22
N ASN A 45 -8.00 -4.94 -6.34
CA ASN A 45 -6.65 -5.05 -6.88
C ASN A 45 -5.67 -5.86 -6.01
N ILE A 46 -5.91 -5.93 -4.70
CA ILE A 46 -5.12 -6.69 -3.72
C ILE A 46 -5.14 -8.19 -3.98
N ARG A 47 -6.21 -8.70 -4.60
CA ARG A 47 -6.36 -10.13 -4.90
C ARG A 47 -5.38 -10.63 -5.95
N TYR A 48 -4.89 -9.73 -6.80
CA TYR A 48 -3.93 -10.07 -7.84
C TYR A 48 -2.52 -10.21 -7.28
N ARG A 49 -1.80 -11.22 -7.79
CA ARG A 49 -0.39 -11.44 -7.50
C ARG A 49 0.45 -10.25 -8.01
N PRO A 50 1.64 -10.01 -7.44
CA PRO A 50 2.59 -9.05 -8.00
C PRO A 50 2.99 -9.45 -9.42
N ALA A 51 3.29 -8.47 -10.26
CA ALA A 51 3.69 -8.64 -11.66
C ALA A 51 5.15 -9.06 -11.81
N LYS A 52 6.07 -8.44 -11.06
CA LYS A 52 7.52 -8.65 -11.17
C LYS A 52 8.21 -8.90 -9.83
N SER A 53 7.75 -8.22 -8.78
CA SER A 53 8.37 -8.22 -7.45
C SER A 53 7.84 -9.36 -6.57
N PRO A 54 8.53 -9.76 -5.49
CA PRO A 54 8.03 -10.82 -4.60
C PRO A 54 6.75 -10.45 -3.85
N TYR A 55 6.52 -9.15 -3.65
CA TYR A 55 5.39 -8.60 -2.90
C TYR A 55 4.75 -7.45 -3.68
N LYS A 56 3.47 -7.24 -3.40
CA LYS A 56 2.69 -6.08 -3.82
C LYS A 56 2.55 -5.15 -2.62
N ILE A 57 3.13 -3.97 -2.69
CA ILE A 57 3.24 -3.02 -1.60
C ILE A 57 2.25 -1.87 -1.84
N TYR A 58 1.43 -1.58 -0.83
CA TYR A 58 0.57 -0.41 -0.80
C TYR A 58 1.06 0.55 0.27
N ILE A 59 1.54 1.71 -0.14
CA ILE A 59 1.97 2.79 0.74
C ILE A 59 0.83 3.80 0.79
N ILE A 60 0.18 3.96 1.94
CA ILE A 60 -0.85 4.99 2.14
C ILE A 60 -0.26 6.09 3.01
N ASP A 61 0.03 7.23 2.38
CA ASP A 61 0.47 8.44 3.08
C ASP A 61 -0.73 9.23 3.61
N GLU A 62 -0.52 9.98 4.69
CA GLU A 62 -1.56 10.69 5.43
C GLU A 62 -2.84 9.87 5.64
N VAL A 63 -2.68 8.62 6.10
CA VAL A 63 -3.80 7.65 6.24
C VAL A 63 -4.91 8.14 7.17
N HIS A 64 -4.64 9.11 8.05
CA HIS A 64 -5.63 9.75 8.91
C HIS A 64 -6.64 10.63 8.15
N MET A 65 -6.36 10.92 6.88
CA MET A 65 -7.24 11.67 5.99
C MET A 65 -8.30 10.79 5.30
N LEU A 66 -8.18 9.46 5.40
CA LEU A 66 -9.22 8.55 4.93
C LEU A 66 -10.52 8.75 5.71
N THR A 67 -11.65 8.68 5.01
CA THR A 67 -12.95 8.64 5.68
C THR A 67 -13.09 7.38 6.53
N GLY A 68 -13.90 7.44 7.59
CA GLY A 68 -14.14 6.28 8.46
C GLY A 68 -14.68 5.07 7.69
N GLU A 69 -15.54 5.28 6.69
CA GLU A 69 -16.05 4.21 5.83
C GLU A 69 -14.94 3.58 4.96
N ALA A 70 -14.04 4.40 4.41
CA ALA A 70 -12.88 3.95 3.66
C ALA A 70 -11.94 3.12 4.55
N PHE A 71 -11.62 3.61 5.75
CA PHE A 71 -10.77 2.88 6.69
C PHE A 71 -11.41 1.55 7.13
N ASN A 72 -12.71 1.55 7.44
CA ASN A 72 -13.45 0.33 7.80
C ASN A 72 -13.49 -0.69 6.66
N ALA A 73 -13.53 -0.24 5.40
CA ALA A 73 -13.44 -1.13 4.26
C ALA A 73 -12.08 -1.84 4.20
N LEU A 74 -10.98 -1.17 4.59
CA LEU A 74 -9.64 -1.76 4.67
C LEU A 74 -9.53 -2.81 5.79
N LEU A 75 -10.20 -2.64 6.93
CA LEU A 75 -10.05 -3.50 8.12
C LEU A 75 -10.15 -4.99 7.81
N LYS A 76 -11.17 -5.42 7.05
CA LYS A 76 -11.33 -6.83 6.65
C LYS A 76 -10.12 -7.39 5.91
N THR A 77 -9.42 -6.54 5.18
CA THR A 77 -8.23 -6.91 4.40
C THR A 77 -6.97 -6.88 5.27
N LEU A 78 -6.95 -6.07 6.32
CA LEU A 78 -5.87 -6.00 7.31
C LEU A 78 -5.92 -7.14 8.32
N GLU A 79 -7.12 -7.63 8.65
CA GLU A 79 -7.32 -8.81 9.50
C GLU A 79 -6.82 -10.09 8.84
N GLU A 80 -7.04 -10.25 7.53
CA GLU A 80 -6.61 -11.41 6.74
C GLU A 80 -5.95 -10.99 5.41
N PRO A 81 -4.74 -10.42 5.43
CA PRO A 81 -4.08 -9.96 4.23
C PRO A 81 -3.60 -11.13 3.37
N PRO A 82 -3.67 -11.05 2.03
CA PRO A 82 -3.00 -12.01 1.17
C PRO A 82 -1.49 -12.05 1.47
N ALA A 83 -0.90 -13.24 1.50
CA ALA A 83 0.51 -13.42 1.88
C ALA A 83 1.52 -12.69 0.97
N HIS A 84 1.10 -12.26 -0.23
CA HIS A 84 1.91 -11.49 -1.18
C HIS A 84 1.73 -9.97 -1.05
N VAL A 85 0.94 -9.48 -0.10
CA VAL A 85 0.60 -8.06 0.06
C VAL A 85 1.23 -7.50 1.33
N ILE A 86 1.82 -6.32 1.21
CA ILE A 86 2.37 -5.56 2.34
C ILE A 86 1.72 -4.17 2.33
N PHE A 87 1.17 -3.77 3.47
CA PHE A 87 0.70 -2.40 3.69
C PHE A 87 1.73 -1.61 4.49
N ILE A 88 1.95 -0.36 4.06
CA ILE A 88 2.75 0.63 4.79
C ILE A 88 1.86 1.85 4.97
N PHE A 89 1.65 2.27 6.22
CA PHE A 89 0.84 3.43 6.55
C PHE A 89 1.72 4.53 7.14
N ALA A 90 1.60 5.74 6.60
CA ALA A 90 2.24 6.94 7.11
C ALA A 90 1.17 7.95 7.55
N THR A 91 1.46 8.66 8.64
CA THR A 91 0.54 9.64 9.22
C THR A 91 1.30 10.61 10.11
N THR A 92 0.95 11.88 10.04
CA THR A 92 1.36 12.89 11.03
C THR A 92 0.46 12.93 12.27
N GLU A 93 -0.73 12.32 12.22
CA GLU A 93 -1.74 12.32 13.29
C GLU A 93 -2.13 10.89 13.72
N SER A 94 -1.22 10.13 14.32
CA SER A 94 -1.47 8.72 14.70
C SER A 94 -2.70 8.51 15.61
N HIS A 95 -2.99 9.46 16.49
CA HIS A 95 -4.15 9.44 17.40
C HIS A 95 -5.50 9.55 16.69
N ARG A 96 -5.53 9.95 15.41
CA ARG A 96 -6.75 10.04 14.60
C ARG A 96 -7.06 8.75 13.84
N ILE A 97 -6.13 7.80 13.85
CA ILE A 97 -6.38 6.48 13.29
C ILE A 97 -7.24 5.69 14.28
N PRO A 98 -8.35 5.08 13.83
CA PRO A 98 -9.17 4.23 14.68
C PRO A 98 -8.31 3.17 15.37
N ILE A 99 -8.38 3.12 16.69
CA ILE A 99 -7.74 2.07 17.47
C ILE A 99 -8.51 0.78 17.19
N THR A 100 -7.81 -0.25 16.74
CA THR A 100 -8.36 -1.58 16.49
C THR A 100 -7.75 -2.58 17.46
#